data_AF-A0A7Y2UBF3-F1
#
_entry.id   AF-A0A7Y2UBF3-F1
#
_cell.length_a   1.000
_cell.length_b   1.000
_cell.length_c   1.000
_cell.angle_alpha   90.00
_cell.angle_beta   90.00
_cell.angle_gamma   90.00
#
_symmetry.space_group_name_H-M   'P 1'
#
loop_
_entity.id
_entity.type
_entity.pdbx_description
1 polymer ?
#
loop_
_entity_poly.entity_id
_entity_poly.type
_entity_poly.pdbx_seq_one_letter_code
_entity_poly.pdbx_strand_id
1 'polypeptide(L)'
;MTAKITISKRFHGPSDSGNGGYSCGLVSRYIKGPAAVRLRIPPPLDTPLELRRNNDGVELYHAGQLVASGRPATVELDAPQPPSFPEARVASERYRGFESHFYPGCFVCGPDREHGDGLRVFAGPVDMAGAPEGMVAAAWVPDASLLDSTGHVSTEYLWAVLDCPGAYSFPEPEQGAI
;
A
#
# COMPACT_ATOMS: atom_id res chain seq x y z
N MET A 1 -13.95 22.51 -7.93
CA MET A 1 -14.77 21.68 -7.02
C MET A 1 -13.85 21.06 -5.97
N THR A 2 -14.13 21.27 -4.70
CA THR A 2 -13.43 20.65 -3.57
C THR A 2 -14.20 19.41 -3.13
N ALA A 3 -13.51 18.27 -3.07
CA ALA A 3 -14.07 17.04 -2.52
C ALA A 3 -13.48 16.82 -1.12
N LYS A 4 -14.16 16.01 -0.29
CA LYS A 4 -13.62 15.59 1.00
C LYS A 4 -13.32 14.10 0.99
N ILE A 5 -12.18 13.73 1.56
CA ILE A 5 -11.77 12.34 1.78
C ILE A 5 -11.60 12.16 3.28
N THR A 6 -12.04 11.04 3.82
CA THR A 6 -11.72 10.63 5.20
C THR A 6 -11.08 9.26 5.15
N ILE A 7 -9.92 9.13 5.78
CA ILE A 7 -9.22 7.84 5.90
C ILE A 7 -9.66 7.24 7.23
N SER A 8 -10.42 6.14 7.19
CA SER A 8 -10.84 5.47 8.42
C SER A 8 -9.62 4.93 9.17
N LYS A 9 -9.64 4.99 10.51
CA LYS A 9 -8.62 4.37 11.38
C LYS A 9 -8.36 2.89 11.08
N ARG A 10 -9.31 2.18 10.47
CA ARG A 10 -9.06 0.80 10.00
C ARG A 10 -7.86 0.72 9.04
N PHE A 11 -7.72 1.70 8.15
CA PHE A 11 -6.72 1.73 7.07
C PHE A 11 -5.38 2.34 7.48
N HIS A 12 -5.01 2.20 8.76
CA HIS A 12 -3.77 2.78 9.29
C HIS A 12 -2.53 1.94 8.92
N GLY A 13 -1.39 2.60 8.76
CA GLY A 13 -0.08 1.93 8.68
C GLY A 13 0.52 1.90 10.08
N PRO A 14 1.15 3.01 10.52
CA PRO A 14 1.30 3.33 11.93
C PRO A 14 -0.05 3.55 12.62
N SER A 15 -0.15 3.36 13.93
CA SER A 15 -1.43 3.43 14.68
C SER A 15 -2.13 4.80 14.63
N ASP A 16 -1.39 5.86 14.29
CA ASP A 16 -1.83 7.25 14.29
C ASP A 16 -1.95 7.88 12.89
N SER A 17 -1.65 7.13 11.82
CA SER A 17 -1.68 7.65 10.46
C SER A 17 -2.11 6.62 9.41
N GLY A 18 -2.66 7.12 8.30
CA GLY A 18 -3.10 6.32 7.16
C GLY A 18 -1.95 5.52 6.54
N ASN A 19 -2.24 4.29 6.12
CA ASN A 19 -1.29 3.49 5.37
C ASN A 19 -0.89 4.21 4.08
N GLY A 20 0.40 4.18 3.74
CA GLY A 20 0.99 4.95 2.65
C GLY A 20 0.33 4.66 1.31
N GLY A 21 0.40 3.40 0.87
CA GLY A 21 -0.21 2.92 -0.37
C GLY A 21 -1.71 3.15 -0.43
N TYR A 22 -2.45 2.87 0.65
CA TYR A 22 -3.90 3.14 0.70
C TYR A 22 -4.21 4.63 0.50
N SER A 23 -3.50 5.51 1.22
CA SER A 23 -3.68 6.96 1.16
C SER A 23 -3.32 7.51 -0.22
N CYS A 24 -2.21 7.04 -0.80
CA CYS A 24 -1.80 7.39 -2.16
C CYS A 24 -2.82 6.91 -3.20
N GLY A 25 -3.37 5.72 -3.02
CA GLY A 25 -4.39 5.16 -3.89
C GLY A 25 -5.71 5.92 -3.83
N LEU A 26 -6.11 6.43 -2.66
CA LEU A 26 -7.27 7.34 -2.56
C LEU A 26 -7.07 8.63 -3.37
N VAL A 27 -5.86 9.20 -3.34
CA VAL A 27 -5.53 10.40 -4.13
C VAL A 27 -5.51 10.08 -5.63
N SER A 28 -4.98 8.91 -6.02
CA SER A 28 -4.84 8.51 -7.42
C SER A 28 -6.18 8.34 -8.13
N ARG A 29 -7.27 8.00 -7.42
CA ARG A 29 -8.65 7.93 -7.95
C ARG A 29 -9.12 9.21 -8.63
N TYR A 30 -8.50 10.36 -8.32
CA TYR A 30 -8.88 11.65 -8.89
C TYR A 30 -8.06 12.03 -10.12
N ILE A 31 -7.13 11.17 -10.53
CA ILE A 31 -6.26 11.31 -11.70
C ILE A 31 -6.67 10.24 -12.72
N LYS A 32 -6.80 10.62 -13.99
CA LYS A 32 -7.10 9.67 -15.06
C LYS A 32 -5.82 8.97 -15.51
N GLY A 33 -5.82 7.64 -15.51
CA GLY A 33 -4.67 6.85 -15.95
C GLY A 33 -3.59 6.70 -14.86
N PRO A 34 -2.35 6.33 -15.24
CA PRO A 34 -1.26 6.18 -14.28
C PRO A 34 -0.96 7.50 -13.56
N ALA A 35 -0.59 7.40 -12.29
CA ALA A 35 -0.38 8.55 -11.42
C ALA A 35 0.90 8.40 -10.60
N ALA A 36 1.56 9.52 -10.32
CA ALA A 36 2.60 9.62 -9.31
C ALA A 36 2.03 10.39 -8.12
N VAL A 37 2.02 9.77 -6.94
CA VAL A 37 1.53 10.38 -5.70
C VAL A 37 2.65 10.43 -4.68
N ARG A 38 2.76 11.56 -3.98
CA ARG A 38 3.75 11.78 -2.93
C ARG A 38 3.05 12.25 -1.66
N LEU A 39 3.26 11.52 -0.57
CA LEU A 39 2.94 11.98 0.78
C LEU A 39 3.99 12.99 1.25
N ARG A 40 3.54 14.03 1.95
CA ARG A 40 4.38 15.11 2.50
C ARG A 40 4.47 15.04 4.01
N ILE A 41 3.36 14.66 4.64
CA ILE A 41 3.25 14.38 6.08
C ILE A 41 2.40 13.12 6.26
N PRO A 42 2.45 12.45 7.42
CA PRO A 42 1.58 11.32 7.73
C PRO A 42 0.10 11.68 7.53
N PRO A 43 -0.67 10.91 6.74
CA PRO A 43 -2.09 11.20 6.52
C PRO A 43 -2.88 11.01 7.82
N PRO A 44 -3.63 12.01 8.30
CA PRO A 44 -4.39 11.86 9.54
C PRO A 44 -5.63 10.99 9.33
N LEU A 45 -6.02 10.27 10.38
CA LEU A 45 -7.14 9.34 10.41
C LEU A 45 -8.42 10.00 10.93
N ASP A 46 -9.57 9.49 10.51
CA ASP A 46 -10.92 9.84 10.96
C ASP A 46 -11.25 11.35 10.94
N THR A 47 -10.51 12.12 10.14
CA THR A 47 -10.73 13.56 9.95
C THR A 47 -10.95 13.89 8.47
N PRO A 48 -11.83 14.85 8.13
CA PRO A 48 -12.01 15.27 6.75
C PRO A 48 -10.77 15.96 6.18
N LEU A 49 -10.28 15.44 5.07
CA LEU A 49 -9.21 15.99 4.25
C LEU A 49 -9.81 16.71 3.03
N GLU A 50 -9.32 17.90 2.74
CA GLU A 50 -9.77 18.69 1.60
C GLU A 50 -8.97 18.32 0.35
N LEU A 51 -9.65 17.77 -0.66
CA LEU A 51 -9.07 17.53 -1.97
C LEU A 51 -9.29 18.74 -2.88
N ARG A 52 -8.19 19.26 -3.42
CA ARG A 52 -8.15 20.36 -4.36
C ARG A 52 -7.60 19.87 -5.70
N ARG A 53 -8.32 20.17 -6.79
CA ARG A 53 -7.83 19.95 -8.16
C ARG A 53 -7.13 21.22 -8.64
N ASN A 54 -5.99 21.08 -9.29
CA ASN A 54 -5.30 22.15 -10.00
C ASN A 54 -5.02 21.71 -11.45
N ASN A 55 -4.34 22.54 -12.24
CA ASN A 55 -4.06 22.23 -13.64
C ASN A 55 -3.09 21.04 -13.81
N ASP A 56 -2.26 20.77 -12.80
CA ASP A 56 -1.18 19.78 -12.84
C ASP A 56 -1.53 18.45 -12.14
N GLY A 57 -2.69 18.38 -11.49
CA GLY A 57 -3.15 17.20 -10.77
C GLY A 57 -4.06 17.52 -9.57
N VAL A 58 -3.77 16.89 -8.45
CA VAL A 58 -4.57 16.96 -7.22
C VAL A 58 -3.70 17.09 -5.98
N GLU A 59 -4.22 17.80 -5.00
CA GLU A 59 -3.58 18.00 -3.70
C GLU A 59 -4.58 17.69 -2.59
N LEU A 60 -4.08 17.12 -1.50
CA LEU A 60 -4.84 16.75 -0.32
C LEU A 60 -4.35 17.58 0.86
N TYR A 61 -5.27 18.27 1.55
CA TYR A 61 -4.94 19.18 2.65
C TYR A 61 -5.63 18.79 3.95
N HIS A 62 -4.95 19.01 5.07
CA HIS A 62 -5.52 18.96 6.42
C HIS A 62 -5.22 20.28 7.14
N ALA A 63 -6.26 21.00 7.58
CA ALA A 63 -6.10 22.27 8.30
C ALA A 63 -5.11 23.27 7.62
N GLY A 64 -5.12 23.31 6.28
CA GLY A 64 -4.23 24.17 5.49
C GLY A 64 -2.84 23.61 5.21
N GLN A 65 -2.45 22.48 5.81
CA GLN A 65 -1.19 21.79 5.53
C GLN A 65 -1.34 20.78 4.39
N LEU A 66 -0.37 20.76 3.46
CA LEU A 66 -0.34 19.81 2.36
C LEU A 66 0.02 18.40 2.87
N VAL A 67 -0.91 17.46 2.76
CA VAL A 67 -0.75 16.05 3.13
C VAL A 67 -0.16 15.25 1.99
N ALA A 68 -0.72 15.39 0.79
CA ALA A 68 -0.31 14.63 -0.38
C ALA A 68 -0.49 15.43 -1.68
N SER A 69 0.33 15.14 -2.67
CA SER A 69 0.20 15.68 -4.03
C SER A 69 0.24 14.53 -5.03
N GLY A 70 -0.69 14.51 -5.97
CA GLY A 70 -0.76 13.54 -7.06
C GLY A 70 -0.78 14.24 -8.42
N ARG A 71 -0.13 13.66 -9.42
CA ARG A 71 -0.14 14.12 -10.80
C ARG A 71 -0.21 12.95 -11.79
N PRO A 72 -0.70 13.15 -13.02
CA PRO A 72 -0.56 12.17 -14.08
C PRO A 72 0.91 11.76 -14.27
N ALA A 73 1.13 10.49 -14.61
CA ALA A 73 2.46 9.96 -14.85
C ALA A 73 2.43 8.92 -15.98
N THR A 74 3.61 8.57 -16.45
CA THR A 74 3.84 7.36 -17.25
C THR A 74 4.64 6.38 -16.40
N VAL A 75 4.38 5.09 -16.57
CA VAL A 75 5.12 4.02 -15.91
C VAL A 75 5.60 3.08 -17.00
N GLU A 76 6.91 2.99 -17.15
CA GLU A 76 7.58 1.99 -17.98
C GLU A 76 8.36 1.09 -17.03
N LEU A 77 8.04 -0.20 -17.03
CA LEU A 77 8.60 -1.14 -16.07
C LEU A 77 8.87 -2.47 -16.78
N ASP A 78 10.11 -2.93 -16.70
CA ASP A 78 10.51 -4.28 -17.10
C ASP A 78 10.38 -5.19 -15.88
N ALA A 79 9.17 -5.73 -15.67
CA ALA A 79 8.87 -6.53 -14.49
C ALA A 79 9.50 -7.92 -14.66
N PRO A 80 10.20 -8.45 -13.63
CA PRO A 80 10.66 -9.83 -13.68
C PRO A 80 9.48 -10.78 -13.75
N GLN A 81 9.71 -12.00 -14.25
CA GLN A 81 8.68 -13.03 -14.27
C GLN A 81 8.15 -13.27 -12.84
N PRO A 82 6.83 -13.18 -12.62
CA PRO A 82 6.28 -13.38 -11.28
C PRO A 82 6.37 -14.86 -10.90
N PRO A 83 6.57 -15.17 -9.61
CA PRO A 83 6.39 -16.53 -9.10
C PRO A 83 4.94 -16.98 -9.28
N SER A 84 4.74 -18.29 -9.38
CA SER A 84 3.42 -18.88 -9.33
C SER A 84 2.76 -18.68 -7.96
N PHE A 85 1.44 -18.85 -7.89
CA PHE A 85 0.71 -18.71 -6.63
C PHE A 85 1.22 -19.67 -5.51
N PRO A 86 1.48 -20.97 -5.78
CA PRO A 86 2.06 -21.85 -4.76
C PRO A 86 3.45 -21.41 -4.27
N GLU A 87 4.29 -20.90 -5.18
CA GLU A 87 5.62 -20.38 -4.85
C GLU A 87 5.54 -19.11 -4.00
N ALA A 88 4.65 -18.18 -4.33
CA ALA A 88 4.39 -16.98 -3.54
C ALA A 88 3.84 -17.33 -2.14
N ARG A 89 3.03 -18.39 -2.02
CA ARG A 89 2.55 -18.90 -0.73
C ARG A 89 3.70 -19.42 0.13
N VAL A 90 4.61 -20.21 -0.46
CA VAL A 90 5.82 -20.68 0.22
C VAL A 90 6.74 -19.52 0.62
N ALA A 91 6.88 -18.50 -0.23
CA ALA A 91 7.62 -17.28 0.11
C ALA A 91 7.00 -16.55 1.31
N SER A 92 5.66 -16.51 1.39
CA SER A 92 4.94 -15.83 2.48
C SER A 92 5.24 -16.44 3.86
N GLU A 93 5.53 -17.74 3.93
CA GLU A 93 5.90 -18.43 5.18
C GLU A 93 7.23 -17.91 5.77
N ARG A 94 8.07 -17.27 4.94
CA ARG A 94 9.36 -16.67 5.33
C ARG A 94 9.28 -15.16 5.60
N TYR A 95 8.08 -14.63 5.75
CA TYR A 95 7.88 -13.22 6.03
C TYR A 95 8.46 -12.84 7.41
N ARG A 96 9.52 -12.02 7.42
CA ARG A 96 10.20 -11.61 8.66
C ARG A 96 9.32 -10.83 9.65
N GLY A 97 8.23 -10.21 9.15
CA GLY A 97 7.30 -9.48 10.01
C GLY A 97 6.54 -10.35 11.01
N PHE A 98 6.59 -11.68 10.89
CA PHE A 98 6.08 -12.58 11.92
C PHE A 98 6.93 -12.60 13.20
N GLU A 99 8.21 -12.25 13.11
CA GLU A 99 9.11 -12.21 14.26
C GLU A 99 9.22 -10.80 14.84
N SER A 100 9.32 -9.78 13.98
CA SER A 100 9.46 -8.38 14.37
C SER A 100 8.83 -7.46 13.33
N HIS A 101 7.94 -6.58 13.78
CA HIS A 101 7.24 -5.63 12.91
C HIS A 101 7.05 -4.29 13.65
N PHE A 102 7.43 -3.15 13.03
CA PHE A 102 7.27 -1.82 13.66
C PHE A 102 5.81 -1.46 13.93
N TYR A 103 4.95 -1.78 12.98
CA TYR A 103 3.51 -1.54 13.04
C TYR A 103 2.73 -2.84 12.87
N PRO A 104 2.61 -3.70 13.90
CA PRO A 104 1.98 -5.01 13.74
C PRO A 104 0.47 -4.92 13.44
N GLY A 105 -0.14 -3.76 13.69
CA GLY A 105 -1.47 -3.37 13.21
C GLY A 105 -1.51 -2.70 11.83
N CYS A 106 -0.46 -2.75 11.02
CA CYS A 106 -0.50 -2.17 9.67
C CYS A 106 -1.62 -2.83 8.84
N PHE A 107 -2.43 -2.00 8.17
CA PHE A 107 -3.55 -2.46 7.34
C PHE A 107 -3.11 -3.45 6.25
N VAL A 108 -1.87 -3.34 5.75
CA VAL A 108 -1.39 -4.18 4.66
C VAL A 108 -0.61 -5.39 5.16
N CYS A 109 0.51 -5.16 5.84
CA CYS A 109 1.45 -6.21 6.23
C CYS A 109 1.41 -6.58 7.72
N GLY A 110 0.50 -5.99 8.49
CA GLY A 110 0.41 -6.22 9.93
C GLY A 110 -0.03 -7.66 10.27
N PRO A 111 0.79 -8.46 10.99
CA PRO A 111 0.45 -9.83 11.38
C PRO A 111 -0.71 -9.91 12.39
N ASP A 112 -0.97 -8.84 13.17
CA ASP A 112 -2.03 -8.81 14.18
C ASP A 112 -3.42 -8.53 13.59
N ARG A 113 -3.52 -8.34 12.27
CA ARG A 113 -4.78 -8.05 11.58
C ARG A 113 -5.51 -9.32 11.22
N GLU A 114 -6.80 -9.39 11.51
CA GLU A 114 -7.65 -10.50 11.11
C GLU A 114 -7.95 -10.52 9.59
N HIS A 115 -8.32 -11.69 9.07
CA HIS A 115 -8.82 -11.80 7.69
C HIS A 115 -10.07 -10.94 7.52
N GLY A 116 -10.12 -10.20 6.41
CA GLY A 116 -11.22 -9.25 6.15
C GLY A 116 -11.09 -7.92 6.90
N ASP A 117 -10.17 -7.78 7.87
CA ASP A 117 -9.85 -6.50 8.50
C ASP A 117 -8.65 -5.81 7.82
N GLY A 118 -7.51 -6.51 7.71
CA GLY A 118 -6.33 -6.09 6.94
C GLY A 118 -6.13 -6.90 5.66
N LEU A 119 -5.25 -6.44 4.76
CA LEU A 119 -4.90 -7.16 3.54
C LEU A 119 -4.05 -8.40 3.80
N ARG A 120 -3.30 -8.41 4.92
CA ARG A 120 -2.45 -9.53 5.36
C ARG A 120 -1.48 -10.00 4.28
N VAL A 121 -0.77 -9.05 3.69
CA VAL A 121 0.22 -9.27 2.63
C VAL A 121 1.58 -9.51 3.27
N PHE A 122 1.94 -10.78 3.41
CA PHE A 122 3.16 -11.21 4.09
C PHE A 122 4.24 -11.53 3.06
N ALA A 123 4.94 -10.51 2.57
CA ALA A 123 5.91 -10.67 1.48
C ALA A 123 7.26 -11.19 2.00
N GLY A 124 7.57 -12.45 1.72
CA GLY A 124 8.85 -13.07 2.09
C GLY A 124 9.75 -13.34 0.89
N PRO A 125 11.04 -13.67 1.13
CA PRO A 125 12.02 -13.88 0.07
C PRO A 125 11.66 -15.08 -0.82
N VAL A 126 11.87 -14.91 -2.13
CA VAL A 126 11.71 -15.96 -3.13
C VAL A 126 13.04 -16.70 -3.29
N ASP A 127 13.05 -17.98 -2.92
CA ASP A 127 14.21 -18.86 -3.04
C ASP A 127 13.95 -19.85 -4.20
N MET A 128 14.16 -19.38 -5.43
CA MET A 128 13.90 -20.14 -6.66
C MET A 128 14.96 -19.87 -7.71
N ALA A 129 15.27 -20.88 -8.53
CA ALA A 129 16.22 -20.75 -9.62
C ALA A 129 15.77 -19.67 -10.61
N GLY A 130 16.62 -18.67 -10.85
CA GLY A 130 16.35 -17.57 -11.78
C GLY A 130 15.59 -16.38 -11.18
N ALA A 131 15.23 -16.42 -9.89
CA ALA A 131 14.70 -15.24 -9.21
C ALA A 131 15.80 -14.15 -9.06
N PRO A 132 15.50 -12.88 -9.36
CA PRO A 132 16.41 -11.77 -9.07
C PRO A 132 16.73 -11.67 -7.58
N GLU A 133 17.93 -11.15 -7.27
CA GLU A 133 18.31 -10.82 -5.90
C GLU A 133 17.30 -9.83 -5.28
N GLY A 134 16.93 -10.06 -4.02
CA GLY A 134 15.96 -9.23 -3.31
C GLY A 134 14.50 -9.43 -3.72
N MET A 135 14.19 -10.38 -4.60
CA MET A 135 12.80 -10.70 -4.94
C MET A 135 12.06 -11.23 -3.72
N VAL A 136 10.93 -10.58 -3.42
CA VAL A 136 9.96 -11.02 -2.42
C VAL A 136 8.61 -11.30 -3.09
N ALA A 137 7.83 -12.18 -2.48
CA ALA A 137 6.50 -12.49 -2.95
C ALA A 137 5.55 -12.79 -1.78
N ALA A 138 4.28 -12.45 -2.00
CA ALA A 138 3.17 -12.81 -1.13
C ALA A 138 2.05 -13.41 -1.98
N ALA A 139 1.46 -14.51 -1.51
CA ALA A 139 0.17 -14.94 -2.05
C ALA A 139 -0.91 -14.08 -1.42
N TRP A 140 -1.74 -13.46 -2.25
CA TRP A 140 -2.86 -12.64 -1.79
C TRP A 140 -4.12 -12.98 -2.57
N VAL A 141 -5.21 -13.21 -1.84
CA VAL A 141 -6.54 -13.37 -2.40
C VAL A 141 -7.39 -12.22 -1.82
N PRO A 142 -7.85 -11.27 -2.66
CA PRO A 142 -8.63 -10.15 -2.17
C PRO A 142 -9.98 -10.63 -1.61
N ASP A 143 -10.37 -10.08 -0.47
CA ASP A 143 -11.72 -10.25 0.05
C ASP A 143 -12.74 -9.55 -0.85
N ALA A 144 -13.96 -10.09 -0.95
CA ALA A 144 -15.01 -9.54 -1.78
C ALA A 144 -15.41 -8.10 -1.40
N SER A 145 -15.21 -7.69 -0.14
CA SER A 145 -15.45 -6.32 0.32
C SER A 145 -14.50 -5.28 -0.28
N LEU A 146 -13.41 -5.71 -0.92
CA LEU A 146 -12.43 -4.82 -1.56
C LEU A 146 -12.80 -4.50 -3.03
N LEU A 147 -13.81 -5.17 -3.57
CA LEU A 147 -14.21 -5.04 -4.96
C LEU A 147 -15.09 -3.82 -5.18
N ASP A 148 -14.91 -3.17 -6.32
CA ASP A 148 -15.79 -2.11 -6.80
C ASP A 148 -17.08 -2.69 -7.43
N SER A 149 -17.96 -1.82 -7.92
CA SER A 149 -19.23 -2.22 -8.55
C SER A 149 -19.06 -3.03 -9.85
N THR A 150 -17.85 -3.09 -10.40
CA THR A 150 -17.51 -3.88 -11.60
C THR A 150 -16.88 -5.23 -11.25
N GLY A 151 -16.68 -5.52 -9.96
CA GLY A 151 -16.07 -6.76 -9.48
C GLY A 151 -14.53 -6.76 -9.51
N HIS A 152 -13.89 -5.61 -9.78
CA HIS A 152 -12.44 -5.47 -9.70
C HIS A 152 -12.02 -4.93 -8.34
N VAL A 153 -10.81 -5.26 -7.90
CA VAL A 153 -10.25 -4.65 -6.67
C VAL A 153 -10.17 -3.13 -6.84
N SER A 154 -10.72 -2.39 -5.88
CA SER A 154 -10.70 -0.92 -5.93
C SER A 154 -9.27 -0.38 -5.89
N THR A 155 -9.04 0.74 -6.58
CA THR A 155 -7.70 1.31 -6.81
C THR A 155 -6.89 1.52 -5.53
N GLU A 156 -7.51 2.00 -4.46
CA GLU A 156 -6.84 2.23 -3.19
C GLU A 156 -6.25 0.96 -2.56
N TYR A 157 -6.90 -0.19 -2.76
CA TYR A 157 -6.40 -1.47 -2.24
C TYR A 157 -5.31 -2.04 -3.14
N LEU A 158 -5.39 -1.83 -4.46
CA LEU A 158 -4.30 -2.19 -5.39
C LEU A 158 -3.02 -1.39 -5.13
N TRP A 159 -3.14 -0.09 -4.81
CA TRP A 159 -1.99 0.70 -4.38
C TRP A 159 -1.45 0.22 -3.02
N ALA A 160 -2.33 -0.08 -2.07
CA ALA A 160 -1.94 -0.56 -0.75
C ALA A 160 -1.20 -1.91 -0.79
N VAL A 161 -1.71 -2.90 -1.53
CA VAL A 161 -1.11 -4.24 -1.61
C VAL A 161 0.29 -4.23 -2.25
N LEU A 162 0.59 -3.25 -3.11
CA LEU A 162 1.89 -3.12 -3.77
C LEU A 162 2.92 -2.31 -2.97
N ASP A 163 2.49 -1.50 -2.00
CA ASP A 163 3.37 -0.58 -1.27
C ASP A 163 4.25 -1.30 -0.23
N CYS A 164 3.63 -1.94 0.76
CA CYS A 164 4.36 -2.56 1.87
C CYS A 164 5.37 -3.65 1.44
N PRO A 165 5.09 -4.53 0.45
CA PRO A 165 6.08 -5.49 -0.02
C PRO A 165 7.42 -4.87 -0.43
N GLY A 166 7.41 -3.63 -0.94
CA GLY A 166 8.63 -2.91 -1.31
C GLY A 166 9.60 -2.66 -0.15
N ALA A 167 9.11 -2.57 1.10
CA ALA A 167 9.99 -2.49 2.27
C ALA A 167 10.72 -3.82 2.54
N TYR A 168 10.12 -4.94 2.12
CA TYR A 168 10.65 -6.28 2.37
C TYR A 168 11.67 -6.74 1.33
N SER A 169 11.77 -6.08 0.17
CA SER A 169 12.83 -6.33 -0.81
C SER A 169 14.19 -5.76 -0.41
N PHE A 170 14.25 -4.91 0.63
CA PHE A 170 15.51 -4.38 1.16
C PHE A 170 16.03 -5.22 2.34
N PRO A 171 17.36 -5.24 2.57
CA PRO A 171 17.93 -5.86 3.77
C PRO A 171 17.34 -5.28 5.06
N GLU A 172 17.34 -6.07 6.13
CA GLU A 172 16.90 -5.56 7.43
C GLU A 172 17.88 -4.48 7.92
N PRO A 173 17.39 -3.36 8.48
CA PRO A 173 18.27 -2.40 9.13
C PRO A 173 19.06 -3.06 10.28
N GLU A 174 20.33 -2.70 10.46
CA GLU A 174 21.19 -3.26 11.53
C GLU A 174 20.62 -3.07 12.94
N GLN A 175 19.70 -2.12 13.12
CA GLN A 175 19.04 -1.81 14.39
C GLN A 175 17.77 -2.65 14.64
N GLY A 176 17.39 -3.50 13.69
CA GLY A 176 16.20 -4.35 13.73
C GLY A 176 14.89 -3.59 13.49
N ALA A 177 13.88 -4.36 13.08
CA ALA A 177 12.50 -3.98 12.76
C ALA A 177 12.30 -3.30 11.38
N ILE A 178 11.21 -3.70 10.73
CA ILE A 178 10.59 -3.11 9.53
C ILE A 178 9.08 -3.03 9.77
#